data_AF-A0A6N0JNT8-F1
#
_entry.id   AF-A0A6N0JNT8-F1
#
_cell.length_a   1.000
_cell.length_b   1.000
_cell.length_c   1.000
_cell.angle_alpha   90.00
_cell.angle_beta   90.00
_cell.angle_gamma   90.00
#
_symmetry.space_group_name_H-M   'P 1'
#
loop_
_entity.id
_entity.type
_entity.pdbx_description
1 polymer ?
#
loop_
_entity_poly.entity_id
_entity_poly.type
_entity_poly.pdbx_seq_one_letter_code
_entity_poly.pdbx_strand_id
1 'polypeptide(L)'
;MPEFIEANLDTLFTHAHSRAESYLRAAETQIDAVFGDGYAREHPELIAAFMKTASDEFTRITTAKVLQNIGYALDSIAGAMKTPD
;
A
#
# COMPACT_ATOMS: atom_id res chain seq x y z
N MET A 1 0.03 1.01 -20.89
CA MET A 1 1.37 1.55 -20.56
C MET A 1 1.76 1.00 -19.20
N PRO A 2 2.99 0.51 -19.01
CA PRO A 2 3.48 0.17 -17.67
C PRO A 2 3.42 1.41 -16.77
N GLU A 3 2.90 1.25 -15.56
CA GLU A 3 2.78 2.30 -14.56
C GLU A 3 4.08 2.33 -13.76
N PHE A 4 4.98 3.26 -14.07
CA PHE A 4 6.24 3.44 -13.36
C PHE A 4 6.07 4.43 -12.20
N ILE A 5 6.81 4.22 -11.11
CA ILE A 5 6.90 5.20 -10.04
C ILE A 5 7.89 6.28 -10.47
N GLU A 6 7.39 7.44 -10.88
CA GLU A 6 8.21 8.60 -11.31
C GLU A 6 8.50 9.59 -10.16
N ALA A 7 7.93 9.37 -8.97
CA ALA A 7 8.06 10.27 -7.83
C ALA A 7 9.50 10.29 -7.25
N ASN A 8 10.00 11.49 -6.93
CA ASN A 8 11.28 11.67 -6.24
C ASN A 8 11.18 11.38 -4.72
N LEU A 9 12.31 11.33 -4.02
CA LEU A 9 12.34 11.00 -2.58
C LEU A 9 11.50 11.93 -1.71
N ASP A 10 11.53 13.24 -1.96
CA ASP A 10 10.73 14.20 -1.20
C ASP A 10 9.23 13.95 -1.38
N THR A 11 8.80 13.68 -2.62
CA THR A 11 7.42 13.33 -2.95
C THR A 11 6.99 12.03 -2.27
N LEU A 12 7.86 11.01 -2.30
CA LEU A 12 7.61 9.73 -1.64
C LEU A 12 7.48 9.90 -0.12
N PHE A 13 8.32 10.74 0.49
CA PHE A 13 8.25 11.04 1.92
C PHE A 13 6.94 11.75 2.27
N THR A 14 6.54 12.77 1.50
CA THR A 14 5.25 13.46 1.69
C THR A 14 4.07 12.49 1.57
N HIS A 15 4.08 11.61 0.57
CA HIS A 15 3.04 10.59 0.40
C HIS A 15 2.99 9.62 1.58
N ALA A 16 4.14 9.15 2.06
CA ALA A 16 4.22 8.26 3.22
C ALA A 16 3.62 8.92 4.47
N HIS A 17 3.98 10.17 4.73
CA HIS A 17 3.44 10.95 5.85
C HIS A 17 1.91 11.11 5.75
N SER A 18 1.40 11.56 4.60
CA SER A 18 -0.04 11.74 4.36
C SER A 18 -0.81 10.42 4.50
N ARG A 19 -0.22 9.31 4.07
CA ARG A 19 -0.84 7.99 4.21
C ARG A 19 -0.90 7.54 5.67
N ALA A 20 0.18 7.72 6.43
CA ALA A 20 0.21 7.39 7.85
C ALA A 20 -0.84 8.19 8.63
N GLU A 21 -0.96 9.49 8.35
CA GLU A 21 -1.98 10.35 8.95
C GLU A 21 -3.41 9.89 8.61
N SER A 22 -3.62 9.46 7.37
CA SER A 22 -4.90 8.91 6.93
C SER A 22 -5.24 7.59 7.63
N TYR A 23 -4.27 6.70 7.82
CA TYR A 23 -4.47 5.46 8.59
C TYR A 23 -4.77 5.74 10.06
N LEU A 24 -4.11 6.74 10.66
CA LEU A 24 -4.36 7.14 12.05
C LEU A 24 -5.82 7.61 12.25
N ARG A 25 -6.28 8.54 11.40
CA ARG A 25 -7.67 9.04 11.45
C ARG A 25 -8.69 7.93 11.21
N ALA A 26 -8.41 7.06 10.24
CA ALA A 26 -9.27 5.92 9.95
C ALA A 26 -9.32 4.93 11.12
N ALA A 27 -8.19 4.66 11.77
CA ALA A 27 -8.12 3.78 12.94
C ALA A 27 -8.98 4.34 14.09
N GLU A 28 -8.82 5.62 14.46
CA GLU A 28 -9.62 6.24 15.51
C GLU A 28 -11.12 6.13 15.20
N THR A 29 -11.52 6.51 13.98
CA THR A 29 -12.93 6.49 13.57
C THR A 29 -13.52 5.07 13.54
N GLN A 30 -12.80 4.10 12.97
CA GLN A 30 -13.33 2.74 12.78
C GLN A 30 -13.33 1.93 14.07
N ILE A 31 -12.33 2.12 14.94
CA ILE A 31 -12.30 1.46 16.24
C ILE A 31 -13.46 1.97 17.09
N ASP A 32 -13.66 3.28 17.17
CA ASP A 32 -14.78 3.86 17.92
C ASP A 32 -16.13 3.41 17.34
N ALA A 33 -16.27 3.33 16.02
CA ALA A 33 -17.50 2.85 15.38
C ALA A 33 -17.86 1.38 15.74
N VAL A 34 -16.88 0.55 16.09
CA VAL A 34 -17.10 -0.87 16.42
C VAL A 34 -17.26 -1.09 17.93
N PHE A 35 -16.48 -0.37 18.75
CA PHE A 35 -16.36 -0.63 20.18
C PHE A 35 -17.01 0.45 21.07
N GLY A 36 -17.38 1.59 20.49
CA GLY A 36 -17.98 2.73 21.17
C GLY A 36 -17.08 3.97 21.19
N ASP A 37 -17.70 5.15 21.33
CA ASP A 37 -17.01 6.43 21.30
C ASP A 37 -15.89 6.51 22.36
N GLY A 38 -14.69 6.91 21.93
CA GLY A 38 -13.52 7.08 22.80
C GLY A 38 -12.70 5.81 23.07
N TYR A 39 -13.17 4.64 22.65
CA TYR A 39 -12.47 3.38 22.85
C TYR A 39 -11.06 3.38 22.23
N ALA A 40 -10.90 3.94 21.02
CA ALA A 40 -9.61 4.02 20.35
C ALA A 40 -8.57 4.84 21.14
N ARG A 41 -9.03 5.87 21.87
CA ARG A 41 -8.17 6.73 22.69
C ARG A 41 -7.71 6.05 23.98
N GLU A 42 -8.56 5.19 24.53
CA GLU A 42 -8.22 4.34 25.68
C GLU A 42 -7.31 3.16 25.29
N HIS A 43 -7.33 2.78 24.01
CA HIS A 43 -6.64 1.62 23.46
C HIS A 43 -5.69 1.97 22.28
N PRO A 44 -4.63 2.78 22.50
CA PRO A 44 -3.69 3.18 21.45
C PRO A 44 -2.95 2.00 20.78
N GLU A 45 -2.84 0.86 21.46
CA GLU A 45 -2.32 -0.38 20.89
C GLU A 45 -3.16 -0.91 19.73
N LEU A 46 -4.48 -0.71 19.75
CA LEU A 46 -5.37 -1.10 18.66
C LEU A 46 -5.19 -0.18 17.45
N ILE A 47 -4.97 1.12 17.69
CA ILE A 47 -4.61 2.06 16.62
C ILE A 47 -3.30 1.63 15.95
N ALA A 48 -2.27 1.34 16.73
CA ALA A 48 -0.99 0.89 16.21
C ALA A 48 -1.11 -0.42 15.41
N ALA A 49 -1.87 -1.39 15.94
CA ALA A 49 -2.14 -2.66 15.25
C ALA A 49 -2.92 -2.47 13.94
N PHE A 50 -3.90 -1.56 13.93
CA PHE A 50 -4.66 -1.19 12.75
C PHE A 50 -3.75 -0.58 11.68
N MET A 51 -2.97 0.46 12.04
CA MET A 51 -2.05 1.14 11.13
C MET A 51 -1.02 0.18 10.53
N LYS A 52 -0.46 -0.72 11.36
CA LYS A 52 0.47 -1.75 10.90
C LYS A 52 -0.20 -2.71 9.91
N THR A 53 -1.39 -3.22 10.25
CA THR A 53 -2.15 -4.13 9.37
C THR A 53 -2.47 -3.47 8.03
N ALA A 54 -2.92 -2.21 8.04
CA ALA A 54 -3.21 -1.44 6.82
C ALA A 54 -1.95 -1.20 5.96
N SER A 55 -0.82 -0.89 6.59
CA SER A 55 0.47 -0.73 5.92
C SER A 55 0.97 -2.05 5.30
N ASP A 56 0.88 -3.14 6.06
CA ASP A 56 1.29 -4.47 5.61
C ASP A 56 0.44 -4.93 4.42
N GLU A 57 -0.88 -4.72 4.47
CA GLU A 57 -1.78 -5.08 3.38
C GLU A 57 -1.50 -4.26 2.11
N PHE A 58 -1.32 -2.94 2.25
CA PHE A 58 -0.94 -2.09 1.12
C PHE A 58 0.38 -2.55 0.48
N THR A 59 1.37 -2.89 1.30
CA THR A 59 2.67 -3.39 0.83
C THR A 59 2.51 -4.71 0.05
N ARG A 60 1.70 -5.64 0.58
CA ARG A 60 1.45 -6.95 -0.06
C ARG A 60 0.79 -6.80 -1.42
N ILE A 61 -0.32 -6.06 -1.50
CA ILE A 61 -1.05 -5.90 -2.76
C ILE A 61 -0.24 -5.14 -3.82
N THR A 62 0.51 -4.11 -3.39
CA THR A 62 1.38 -3.34 -4.30
C THR A 62 2.52 -4.20 -4.82
N THR A 63 3.15 -4.99 -3.95
CA THR A 63 4.20 -5.93 -4.36
C THR A 63 3.67 -6.97 -5.35
N ALA A 64 2.51 -7.58 -5.07
CA ALA A 64 1.88 -8.54 -5.97
C ALA A 64 1.60 -7.91 -7.35
N LYS A 65 1.14 -6.65 -7.39
CA LYS A 65 0.90 -5.93 -8.64
C LYS A 65 2.20 -5.65 -9.42
N VAL A 66 3.25 -5.21 -8.74
CA VAL A 66 4.57 -5.00 -9.35
C VAL A 66 5.11 -6.30 -9.95
N LEU A 67 5.02 -7.41 -9.20
CA LEU A 67 5.45 -8.73 -9.68
C LEU A 67 4.63 -9.21 -10.89
N GLN A 68 3.31 -8.99 -10.89
CA GLN A 68 2.46 -9.28 -12.06
C GLN A 68 2.92 -8.50 -13.30
N ASN A 69 3.19 -7.20 -13.16
CA ASN A 69 3.64 -6.36 -14.27
C ASN A 69 5.01 -6.83 -14.81
N ILE A 70 5.92 -7.24 -13.92
CA ILE A 70 7.21 -7.85 -14.31
C ILE A 70 6.96 -9.15 -15.11
N GLY A 71 6.06 -10.02 -14.64
CA GLY A 71 5.70 -11.25 -15.35
C GLY A 71 5.24 -10.99 -16.78
N TYR A 72 4.32 -10.03 -16.98
CA TYR A 72 3.85 -9.66 -18.32
C TYR A 72 4.97 -9.09 -19.21
N ALA A 73 5.86 -8.28 -18.66
CA ALA A 73 7.00 -7.75 -19.42
C ALA A 73 7.94 -8.87 -19.88
N LEU A 74 8.22 -9.84 -19.00
CA LEU A 74 9.06 -10.99 -19.31
C LEU A 74 8.43 -11.90 -20.36
N ASP A 75 7.12 -12.17 -20.28
CA ASP A 75 6.40 -12.94 -21.29
C ASP A 75 6.45 -12.27 -22.66
N SER A 76 6.29 -10.94 -22.70
CA SER A 76 6.40 -10.17 -23.95
C SER A 76 7.80 -10.25 -24.57
N ILE A 77 8.85 -10.14 -23.74
CA ILE A 77 10.24 -10.26 -24.20
C ILE A 77 10.49 -11.68 -24.73
N ALA A 78 10.07 -12.70 -23.98
CA ALA A 78 10.24 -14.10 -24.37
C ALA A 78 9.50 -14.43 -25.67
N GLY A 79 8.32 -13.83 -25.89
CA GLY A 79 7.57 -13.94 -27.15
C GLY A 79 8.35 -13.34 -28.33
N ALA A 80 8.86 -12.12 -28.20
CA ALA A 80 9.64 -11.45 -29.23
C ALA A 80 10.92 -12.21 -29.61
N MET A 81 11.55 -12.88 -28.63
CA MET A 81 12.73 -13.71 -28.87
C MET A 81 12.45 -15.03 -29.60
N LYS A 82 11.20 -15.53 -29.56
CA LYS A 82 10.82 -16.81 -30.16
C LYS A 82 10.40 -16.70 -31.63
N THR A 83 10.07 -15.51 -32.11
CA THR A 83 9.84 -15.23 -33.53
C THR A 83 11.18 -14.99 -34.22
N PRO A 84 11.73 -15.93 -35.01
CA PRO A 84 12.85 -15.65 -35.89
C PRO A 84 12.34 -14.77 -37.06
N ASP A 85 13.18 -13.87 -37.53
CA ASP A 85 12.97 -13.15 -38.81
C ASP A 85 12.72 -14.11 -39.98
#